data_AF-Q4JIU4-F1
#
_entry.id   AF-Q4JIU4-F1
#
_cell.length_a   1.000
_cell.length_b   1.000
_cell.length_c   1.000
_cell.angle_alpha   90.00
_cell.angle_beta   90.00
_cell.angle_gamma   90.00
#
_symmetry.space_group_name_H-M   'P 1'
#
loop_
_entity.id
_entity.type
_entity.pdbx_description
1 polymer ?
#
loop_
_entity_poly.entity_id
_entity_poly.type
_entity_poly.pdbx_seq_one_letter_code
_entity_poly.pdbx_strand_id
1 'polypeptide(L)'
;MLQRARGIRALLIGTFLVCLLSPRAGRPQDQPKLLNPFAGDPDGVKEGRRLFMSNGCSGCHGLGGGGGMGKPILDDEWIFGSDDQTLYKLVKGQIPQQTMPKTFAVLPDEQVWKLLAYVRSLYKGDPSLITWGLTPPPDAAVRIAALARPVSAFTPPKGLQDMEITTPSDNPMTLGKIKLGEQLFFDKRLSKAKSMSCESCHVPEKAWTDGLAFSKKFDGTLNKRHTPTLCGVAFYPELYWDGRAAGLEALVLDVMKTQMGADPDAVAKELETIPAYKSAFEAELGGPPTSDRIAKAVATFVRTIHAGDTLFDNLPAGESDNEVAKGFKVFSEVTHCTLCHLPPLFSDTLFHNMGVGSDKKPPDPGRGKVLADNAIAAGTPVPAEAKTLMGAFKTASLRGVPLRAPYFHDGRAKTIEEAADIMMKGGIPNPHLDEKLKAWPMTPEQRTQLLAFLRSLTPDDKPYARPEVPQAAQ
;
A
#
# COMPACT_ATOMS: atom_id res chain seq x y z
N MET A 1 42.86 -66.96 80.33
CA MET A 1 41.93 -67.69 79.45
C MET A 1 41.62 -66.78 78.26
N LEU A 2 42.34 -66.93 77.14
CA LEU A 2 41.92 -67.69 75.95
C LEU A 2 40.95 -66.91 75.03
N GLN A 3 41.55 -66.43 73.92
CA GLN A 3 41.07 -66.48 72.53
C GLN A 3 40.01 -65.50 71.95
N ARG A 4 40.48 -64.83 70.88
CA ARG A 4 39.86 -64.60 69.54
C ARG A 4 38.76 -63.52 69.45
N ALA A 5 38.69 -62.64 68.45
CA ALA A 5 39.41 -62.54 67.17
C ALA A 5 39.22 -61.16 66.50
N ARG A 6 40.03 -60.99 65.43
CA ARG A 6 39.92 -60.10 64.25
C ARG A 6 40.65 -58.76 64.34
N GLY A 7 41.88 -58.81 63.82
CA GLY A 7 42.68 -57.64 63.48
C GLY A 7 42.37 -57.09 62.10
N ILE A 8 42.67 -55.81 61.94
CA ILE A 8 42.82 -55.12 60.67
C ILE A 8 44.19 -54.43 60.74
N ARG A 9 45.12 -54.82 59.87
CA ARG A 9 46.35 -54.07 59.61
C ARG A 9 46.38 -53.72 58.13
N ALA A 10 46.41 -52.42 57.89
CA ALA A 10 46.64 -51.80 56.59
C ALA A 10 48.09 -52.04 56.15
N LEU A 11 48.30 -52.33 54.86
CA LEU A 11 49.56 -52.09 54.17
C LEU A 11 49.33 -51.90 52.65
N LEU A 12 50.03 -50.91 52.12
CA LEU A 12 50.07 -50.37 50.76
C LEU A 12 50.48 -51.38 49.68
N ILE A 13 49.83 -51.34 48.50
CA ILE A 13 50.45 -51.62 47.18
C ILE A 13 49.76 -50.73 46.11
N GLY A 14 50.56 -50.09 45.26
CA GLY A 14 50.16 -48.99 44.35
C GLY A 14 49.31 -49.36 43.14
N THR A 15 48.83 -48.33 42.45
CA THR A 15 48.15 -48.46 41.14
C THR A 15 48.39 -47.20 40.30
N PHE A 16 48.75 -47.42 39.03
CA PHE A 16 48.96 -46.42 37.98
C PHE A 16 47.76 -45.48 37.82
N LEU A 17 47.99 -44.17 37.85
CA LEU A 17 46.99 -43.17 37.47
C LEU A 17 47.07 -42.95 35.95
N VAL A 18 46.16 -43.58 35.21
CA VAL A 18 45.89 -43.25 33.80
C VAL A 18 45.18 -41.89 33.78
N CYS A 19 45.84 -40.86 33.26
CA CYS A 19 45.19 -39.60 32.91
C CYS A 19 44.20 -39.83 31.77
N LEU A 20 42.94 -40.08 32.12
CA LEU A 20 41.81 -39.99 31.20
C LEU A 20 41.61 -38.51 30.84
N LEU A 21 42.13 -38.11 29.67
CA LEU A 21 41.72 -36.87 29.01
C LEU A 21 40.22 -36.97 28.72
N SER A 22 39.40 -36.34 29.55
CA SER A 22 37.99 -36.12 29.23
C SER A 22 37.92 -35.31 27.93
N PRO A 23 37.10 -35.70 26.94
CA PRO A 23 36.85 -34.84 25.79
C PRO A 23 36.23 -33.55 26.31
N ARG A 24 36.94 -32.43 26.09
CA ARG A 24 36.38 -31.10 26.26
C ARG A 24 35.09 -31.08 25.45
N ALA A 25 33.95 -30.87 26.11
CA ALA A 25 32.70 -30.62 25.42
C ALA A 25 32.95 -29.49 24.42
N GLY A 26 32.88 -29.82 23.13
CA GLY A 26 32.94 -28.82 22.08
C GLY A 26 31.85 -27.78 22.35
N ARG A 27 32.15 -26.50 22.08
CA ARG A 27 31.11 -25.48 21.95
C ARG A 27 30.00 -26.05 21.05
N PRO A 28 28.72 -25.70 21.27
CA PRO A 28 27.67 -26.04 20.31
C PRO A 28 28.17 -25.65 18.92
N GLN A 29 28.31 -26.61 18.03
CA GLN A 29 28.55 -26.29 16.63
C GLN A 29 27.33 -25.48 16.19
N ASP A 30 27.55 -24.22 15.82
CA ASP A 30 26.54 -23.38 15.19
C ASP A 30 25.95 -24.18 14.03
N GLN A 31 24.68 -24.59 14.15
CA GLN A 31 23.95 -25.08 12.99
C GLN A 31 23.98 -23.97 11.93
N PRO A 32 24.16 -24.30 10.64
CA PRO A 32 24.15 -23.29 9.60
C PRO A 32 22.85 -22.48 9.71
N LYS A 33 22.97 -21.16 9.85
CA LYS A 33 21.81 -20.26 9.93
C LYS A 33 20.98 -20.46 8.65
N LEU A 34 19.67 -20.73 8.82
CA LEU A 34 18.74 -20.88 7.71
C LEU A 34 18.64 -19.54 6.96
N LEU A 35 18.84 -19.59 5.64
CA LEU A 35 18.80 -18.43 4.76
C LEU A 35 17.41 -18.27 4.16
N ASN A 36 16.95 -17.03 3.97
CA ASN A 36 15.68 -16.78 3.30
C ASN A 36 15.80 -17.10 1.80
N PRO A 37 15.03 -18.08 1.27
CA PRO A 37 15.08 -18.46 -0.15
C PRO A 37 14.54 -17.39 -1.11
N PHE A 38 13.83 -16.37 -0.63
CA PHE A 38 13.25 -15.28 -1.42
C PHE A 38 14.02 -13.95 -1.28
N ALA A 39 15.24 -13.99 -0.73
CA ALA A 39 16.06 -12.79 -0.60
C ALA A 39 16.37 -12.20 -1.98
N GLY A 40 15.97 -10.94 -2.22
CA GLY A 40 16.17 -10.25 -3.49
C GLY A 40 15.23 -10.68 -4.62
N ASP A 41 14.26 -11.57 -4.36
CA ASP A 41 13.23 -11.98 -5.34
C ASP A 41 12.07 -10.96 -5.36
N PRO A 42 11.85 -10.21 -6.47
CA PRO A 42 10.77 -9.23 -6.56
C PRO A 42 9.36 -9.81 -6.41
N ASP A 43 9.12 -11.04 -6.90
CA ASP A 43 7.82 -11.68 -6.80
C ASP A 43 7.57 -12.18 -5.37
N GLY A 44 8.61 -12.74 -4.73
CA GLY A 44 8.61 -13.07 -3.31
C GLY A 44 8.32 -11.85 -2.42
N VAL A 45 8.91 -10.69 -2.71
CA VAL A 45 8.65 -9.42 -2.00
C VAL A 45 7.21 -8.93 -2.22
N LYS A 46 6.72 -8.98 -3.46
CA LYS A 46 5.34 -8.57 -3.79
C LYS A 46 4.31 -9.43 -3.07
N GLU A 47 4.49 -10.74 -3.06
CA GLU A 47 3.62 -11.67 -2.33
C GLU A 47 3.78 -11.53 -0.82
N GLY A 48 5.00 -11.30 -0.34
CA GLY A 48 5.29 -10.97 1.05
C GLY A 48 4.55 -9.74 1.54
N ARG A 49 4.49 -8.68 0.72
CA ARG A 49 3.69 -7.48 0.99
C ARG A 49 2.22 -7.83 1.13
N ARG A 50 1.66 -8.60 0.18
CA ARG A 50 0.26 -9.05 0.24
C ARG A 50 -0.04 -9.81 1.53
N LEU A 51 0.84 -10.74 1.92
CA LEU A 51 0.73 -11.52 3.15
C LEU A 51 0.82 -10.65 4.40
N PHE A 52 1.75 -9.69 4.43
CA PHE A 52 1.92 -8.76 5.53
C PHE A 52 0.68 -7.86 5.72
N MET A 53 0.02 -7.46 4.62
CA MET A 53 -1.25 -6.74 4.67
C MET A 53 -2.42 -7.64 5.11
N SER A 54 -2.56 -8.83 4.52
CA SER A 54 -3.74 -9.68 4.70
C SER A 54 -3.78 -10.40 6.04
N ASN A 55 -2.62 -10.67 6.64
CA ASN A 55 -2.53 -11.34 7.94
C ASN A 55 -2.45 -10.35 9.12
N GLY A 56 -2.74 -9.07 8.92
CA GLY A 56 -2.84 -8.10 10.02
C GLY A 56 -1.49 -7.68 10.63
N CYS A 57 -0.35 -8.01 10.01
CA CYS A 57 0.97 -7.56 10.46
C CYS A 57 1.07 -6.02 10.37
N SER A 58 0.48 -5.44 9.32
CA SER A 58 0.36 -3.99 9.14
C SER A 58 -0.40 -3.27 10.25
N GLY A 59 -1.33 -3.95 10.94
CA GLY A 59 -2.04 -3.37 12.08
C GLY A 59 -1.14 -3.07 13.27
N CYS A 60 -0.05 -3.83 13.44
CA CYS A 60 0.93 -3.60 14.51
C CYS A 60 2.14 -2.81 14.02
N HIS A 61 2.66 -3.10 12.82
CA HIS A 61 3.93 -2.55 12.33
C HIS A 61 3.78 -1.40 11.32
N GLY A 62 2.54 -0.99 11.01
CA GLY A 62 2.26 0.03 10.00
C GLY A 62 2.40 -0.49 8.56
N LEU A 63 1.73 0.16 7.59
CA LEU A 63 1.70 -0.30 6.19
C LEU A 63 3.10 -0.41 5.55
N GLY A 64 3.97 0.55 5.86
CA GLY A 64 5.35 0.60 5.38
C GLY A 64 6.38 0.15 6.41
N GLY A 65 5.97 -0.55 7.48
CA GLY A 65 6.89 -1.03 8.53
C GLY A 65 7.36 0.04 9.53
N GLY A 66 6.87 1.27 9.43
CA GLY A 66 7.26 2.40 10.30
C GLY A 66 6.79 2.30 11.76
N GLY A 67 6.12 1.21 12.14
CA GLY A 67 5.64 0.97 13.50
C GLY A 67 4.18 1.35 13.74
N GLY A 68 3.70 1.02 14.93
CA GLY A 68 2.31 1.19 15.38
C GLY A 68 2.18 0.68 16.82
N MET A 69 1.36 -0.35 17.06
CA MET A 69 1.39 -1.10 18.34
C MET A 69 2.70 -1.88 18.53
N GLY A 70 3.33 -2.30 17.43
CA GLY A 70 4.65 -2.93 17.41
C GLY A 70 5.74 -1.90 17.06
N LYS A 71 6.99 -2.23 17.41
CA LYS A 71 8.15 -1.42 17.04
C LYS A 71 8.28 -1.31 15.50
N PRO A 72 8.88 -0.21 14.99
CA PRO A 72 9.28 -0.11 13.60
C PRO A 72 10.17 -1.30 13.20
N ILE A 73 10.05 -1.73 11.95
CA ILE A 73 10.89 -2.78 11.35
C ILE A 73 11.85 -2.20 10.31
N LEU A 74 12.01 -0.86 10.32
CA LEU A 74 12.82 -0.11 9.37
C LEU A 74 14.21 0.27 9.92
N ASP A 75 14.40 0.21 11.24
CA ASP A 75 15.57 0.72 11.93
C ASP A 75 16.50 -0.40 12.44
N ASP A 76 17.59 0.00 13.09
CA ASP A 76 18.63 -0.90 13.60
C ASP A 76 18.25 -1.61 14.92
N GLU A 77 17.08 -1.33 15.51
CA GLU A 77 16.72 -1.82 16.85
C GLU A 77 16.02 -3.20 16.82
N TRP A 78 16.80 -4.27 16.66
CA TRP A 78 16.30 -5.65 16.65
C TRP A 78 16.45 -6.35 18.01
N ILE A 79 15.42 -6.25 18.87
CA ILE A 79 15.42 -6.77 20.25
C ILE A 79 15.81 -8.26 20.35
N PHE A 80 15.33 -9.08 19.41
CA PHE A 80 15.55 -10.53 19.43
C PHE A 80 16.70 -10.98 18.52
N GLY A 81 17.25 -10.08 17.72
CA GLY A 81 18.26 -10.35 16.69
C GLY A 81 17.78 -10.00 15.29
N SER A 82 18.73 -9.61 14.43
CA SER A 82 18.50 -9.05 13.10
C SER A 82 18.69 -10.05 11.96
N ASP A 83 18.91 -11.34 12.23
CA ASP A 83 19.09 -12.38 11.19
C ASP A 83 17.78 -13.07 10.79
N ASP A 84 17.71 -13.58 9.56
CA ASP A 84 16.49 -14.15 8.97
C ASP A 84 15.94 -15.37 9.74
N GLN A 85 16.82 -16.20 10.31
CA GLN A 85 16.41 -17.35 11.11
C GLN A 85 15.75 -16.91 12.41
N THR A 86 16.27 -15.86 13.04
CA THR A 86 15.66 -15.24 14.22
C THR A 86 14.31 -14.63 13.89
N LEU A 87 14.19 -13.86 12.81
CA LEU A 87 12.91 -13.27 12.40
C LEU A 87 11.87 -14.35 12.04
N TYR A 88 12.29 -15.43 11.39
CA TYR A 88 11.43 -16.58 11.11
C TYR A 88 10.89 -17.20 12.40
N LYS A 89 11.76 -17.44 13.39
CA LYS A 89 11.35 -17.95 14.71
C LYS A 89 10.37 -17.00 15.40
N LEU A 90 10.60 -15.69 15.29
CA LEU A 90 9.72 -14.67 15.86
C LEU A 90 8.30 -14.76 15.27
N VAL A 91 8.18 -14.79 13.93
CA VAL A 91 6.89 -14.93 13.24
C VAL A 91 6.22 -16.27 13.57
N LYS A 92 7.00 -17.35 13.70
CA LYS A 92 6.50 -18.69 14.05
C LYS A 92 6.17 -18.86 15.54
N GLY A 93 6.32 -17.83 16.37
CA GLY A 93 6.00 -17.94 17.80
C GLY A 93 7.01 -18.74 18.62
N GLN A 94 8.24 -18.89 18.11
CA GLN A 94 9.27 -19.77 18.65
C GLN A 94 10.27 -19.04 19.56
N ILE A 95 10.17 -17.71 19.69
CA ILE A 95 11.02 -16.93 20.61
C ILE A 95 10.28 -16.71 21.95
N PRO A 96 10.87 -17.10 23.09
CA PRO A 96 10.28 -16.83 24.41
C PRO A 96 10.11 -15.32 24.67
N GLN A 97 9.04 -14.95 25.37
CA GLN A 97 8.74 -13.57 25.80
C GLN A 97 8.48 -12.55 24.68
N GLN A 98 8.31 -12.99 23.43
CA GLN A 98 7.84 -12.12 22.36
C GLN A 98 6.38 -11.67 22.58
N THR A 99 6.03 -10.51 22.04
CA THR A 99 4.66 -9.97 22.06
C THR A 99 3.86 -10.24 20.78
N MET A 100 4.50 -10.82 19.74
CA MET A 100 3.81 -11.15 18.49
C MET A 100 2.72 -12.22 18.70
N PRO A 101 1.49 -11.99 18.20
CA PRO A 101 0.38 -12.94 18.28
C PRO A 101 0.74 -14.33 17.74
N LYS A 102 0.43 -15.37 18.54
CA LYS A 102 0.65 -16.78 18.14
C LYS A 102 -0.19 -17.20 16.93
N THR A 103 -1.21 -16.43 16.57
CA THR A 103 -2.03 -16.66 15.37
C THR A 103 -1.20 -16.67 14.09
N PHE A 104 -0.03 -16.03 14.05
CA PHE A 104 0.85 -16.02 12.87
C PHE A 104 1.68 -17.30 12.73
N ALA A 105 1.77 -18.13 13.76
CA ALA A 105 2.51 -19.39 13.72
C ALA A 105 1.90 -20.41 12.74
N VAL A 106 0.62 -20.25 12.38
CA VAL A 106 -0.11 -21.12 11.44
C VAL A 106 0.28 -20.88 9.98
N LEU A 107 1.00 -19.79 9.67
CA LEU A 107 1.43 -19.50 8.31
C LEU A 107 2.36 -20.61 7.77
N PRO A 108 2.16 -21.08 6.53
CA PRO A 108 3.09 -21.97 5.84
C PRO A 108 4.49 -21.37 5.77
N ASP A 109 5.52 -22.21 5.85
CA ASP A 109 6.91 -21.74 5.92
C ASP A 109 7.31 -20.86 4.74
N GLU A 110 6.87 -21.23 3.54
CA GLU A 110 7.06 -20.44 2.32
C GLU A 110 6.49 -19.02 2.45
N GLN A 111 5.29 -18.88 3.04
CA GLN A 111 4.65 -17.58 3.25
C GLN A 111 5.41 -16.74 4.28
N VAL A 112 5.94 -17.37 5.33
CA VAL A 112 6.78 -16.65 6.30
C VAL A 112 8.05 -16.16 5.62
N TRP A 113 8.70 -16.95 4.78
CA TRP A 113 9.91 -16.52 4.08
C TRP A 113 9.65 -15.38 3.09
N LYS A 114 8.54 -15.42 2.33
CA LYS A 114 8.11 -14.31 1.47
C LYS A 114 7.80 -13.05 2.27
N LEU A 115 7.11 -13.19 3.40
CA LEU A 115 6.83 -12.08 4.32
C LEU A 115 8.13 -11.45 4.84
N LEU A 116 9.12 -12.26 5.22
CA LEU A 116 10.43 -11.75 5.63
C LEU A 116 11.19 -11.07 4.48
N ALA A 117 11.06 -11.56 3.24
CA ALA A 117 11.64 -10.88 2.07
C ALA A 117 11.05 -9.46 1.92
N TYR A 118 9.74 -9.29 2.14
CA TYR A 118 9.12 -7.98 2.18
C TYR A 118 9.61 -7.13 3.36
N VAL A 119 9.67 -7.67 4.58
CA VAL A 119 10.21 -6.96 5.75
C VAL A 119 11.62 -6.43 5.47
N ARG A 120 12.48 -7.23 4.83
CA ARG A 120 13.82 -6.82 4.43
C ARG A 120 13.83 -5.73 3.36
N SER A 121 12.89 -5.77 2.41
CA SER A 121 12.76 -4.71 1.41
C SER A 121 12.40 -3.35 2.00
N LEU A 122 11.84 -3.32 3.22
CA LEU A 122 11.49 -2.09 3.92
C LEU A 122 12.64 -1.53 4.76
N TYR A 123 13.67 -2.32 5.09
CA TYR A 123 14.73 -1.92 6.00
C TYR A 123 15.53 -0.72 5.49
N LYS A 124 15.71 0.30 6.35
CA LYS A 124 16.41 1.55 6.04
C LYS A 124 17.65 1.78 6.94
N GLY A 125 17.94 0.85 7.85
CA GLY A 125 19.08 0.89 8.77
C GLY A 125 20.42 0.51 8.14
N ASP A 126 21.46 0.34 8.95
CA ASP A 126 22.79 -0.07 8.51
C ASP A 126 22.77 -1.50 7.96
N PRO A 127 23.04 -1.71 6.66
CA PRO A 127 23.05 -3.05 6.06
C PRO A 127 24.08 -4.00 6.66
N SER A 128 25.12 -3.48 7.34
CA SER A 128 26.15 -4.30 8.00
C SER A 128 25.67 -4.94 9.30
N LEU A 129 24.61 -4.39 9.92
CA LEU A 129 23.95 -4.96 11.10
C LEU A 129 22.97 -6.08 10.73
N ILE A 130 22.72 -6.27 9.44
CA ILE A 130 22.01 -7.42 8.91
C ILE A 130 23.02 -8.45 8.43
N THR A 131 22.94 -9.67 8.96
CA THR A 131 23.63 -10.81 8.35
C THR A 131 22.86 -11.24 7.11
N TRP A 132 23.17 -10.61 5.96
CA TRP A 132 22.68 -11.04 4.66
C TRP A 132 23.31 -12.39 4.30
N GLY A 133 22.50 -13.33 3.81
CA GLY A 133 23.00 -14.58 3.24
C GLY A 133 23.77 -14.44 1.93
N LEU A 134 24.08 -13.21 1.49
CA LEU A 134 24.73 -12.92 0.22
C LEU A 134 25.88 -11.93 0.43
N THR A 135 27.12 -12.39 0.25
CA THR A 135 28.10 -11.56 -0.46
C THR A 135 27.54 -11.31 -1.87
N PRO A 136 27.40 -10.05 -2.33
CA PRO A 136 26.92 -9.78 -3.68
C PRO A 136 27.86 -10.44 -4.69
N PRO A 137 27.36 -11.05 -5.78
CA PRO A 137 28.23 -11.50 -6.86
C PRO A 137 29.02 -10.30 -7.43
N PRO A 138 30.26 -10.52 -7.93
CA PRO A 138 31.19 -9.44 -8.30
C PRO A 138 30.72 -8.48 -9.42
N ASP A 139 29.56 -8.71 -10.02
CA ASP A 139 28.92 -7.89 -11.04
C ASP A 139 27.82 -6.96 -10.50
N ALA A 140 27.49 -7.02 -9.20
CA ALA A 140 26.55 -6.10 -8.55
C ALA A 140 27.06 -4.66 -8.48
N ALA A 141 28.37 -4.42 -8.61
CA ALA A 141 28.96 -3.09 -8.64
C ALA A 141 28.50 -2.26 -9.85
N VAL A 142 28.10 -2.90 -10.96
CA VAL A 142 27.55 -2.22 -12.14
C VAL A 142 26.06 -1.90 -12.00
N ARG A 143 25.34 -2.50 -11.04
CA ARG A 143 23.92 -2.21 -10.77
C ARG A 143 23.70 -1.29 -9.57
N ILE A 144 24.67 -1.13 -8.69
CA ILE A 144 24.61 -0.17 -7.57
C ILE A 144 24.88 1.27 -8.05
N ALA A 145 25.54 1.46 -9.20
CA ALA A 145 25.66 2.77 -9.84
C ALA A 145 24.35 3.27 -10.51
N ALA A 146 23.32 2.41 -10.63
CA ALA A 146 21.98 2.80 -11.05
C ALA A 146 21.08 3.25 -9.88
N LEU A 147 21.59 3.20 -8.64
CA LEU A 147 21.00 3.82 -7.46
C LEU A 147 21.50 5.27 -7.27
N ALA A 148 21.80 5.96 -8.38
CA ALA A 148 21.70 7.41 -8.38
C ALA A 148 20.24 7.74 -8.07
N ARG A 149 19.94 7.96 -6.78
CA ARG A 149 18.64 8.41 -6.29
C ARG A 149 18.11 9.42 -7.30
N PRO A 150 17.07 9.12 -8.09
CA PRO A 150 16.36 10.21 -8.73
C PRO A 150 15.89 11.05 -7.56
N VAL A 151 16.35 12.31 -7.55
CA VAL A 151 15.97 13.32 -6.56
C VAL A 151 14.49 13.10 -6.26
N SER A 152 14.15 12.75 -5.02
CA SER A 152 12.78 12.80 -4.56
C SER A 152 12.38 14.26 -4.67
N ALA A 153 11.86 14.61 -5.85
CA ALA A 153 11.41 15.94 -6.24
C ALA A 153 10.22 16.39 -5.38
N PHE A 154 9.68 15.47 -4.59
CA PHE A 154 8.43 15.59 -3.90
C PHE A 154 8.54 14.92 -2.54
N THR A 155 8.38 15.73 -1.49
CA THR A 155 8.28 15.25 -0.12
C THR A 155 6.80 15.09 0.21
N PRO A 156 6.34 13.87 0.57
CA PRO A 156 4.97 13.70 1.02
C PRO A 156 4.66 14.58 2.26
N PRO A 157 3.43 15.10 2.37
CA PRO A 157 2.98 16.00 3.42
C PRO A 157 2.89 15.29 4.77
N LYS A 158 2.60 16.05 5.83
CA LYS A 158 2.36 15.49 7.15
C LYS A 158 1.26 14.42 7.10
N GLY A 159 1.48 13.31 7.80
CA GLY A 159 0.62 12.12 7.74
C GLY A 159 0.99 11.10 6.66
N LEU A 160 1.87 11.46 5.72
CA LEU A 160 2.32 10.59 4.63
C LEU A 160 3.85 10.54 4.48
N GLN A 161 4.61 11.20 5.37
CA GLN A 161 6.05 11.40 5.20
C GLN A 161 6.86 10.10 5.08
N ASP A 162 6.42 9.06 5.80
CA ASP A 162 7.10 7.77 5.83
C ASP A 162 6.66 6.85 4.68
N MET A 163 5.67 7.26 3.88
CA MET A 163 5.22 6.50 2.73
C MET A 163 6.17 6.70 1.56
N GLU A 164 6.63 5.59 1.00
CA GLU A 164 7.41 5.60 -0.23
C GLU A 164 6.49 5.62 -1.45
N ILE A 165 6.73 6.56 -2.36
CA ILE A 165 6.09 6.57 -3.67
C ILE A 165 6.86 5.61 -4.56
N THR A 166 6.26 4.46 -4.89
CA THR A 166 6.86 3.53 -5.84
C THR A 166 6.73 4.10 -7.26
N THR A 167 7.87 4.38 -7.88
CA THR A 167 7.96 4.85 -9.27
C THR A 167 8.50 3.73 -10.16
N PRO A 168 7.90 3.45 -11.33
CA PRO A 168 8.48 2.54 -12.30
C PRO A 168 9.90 2.98 -12.70
N SER A 169 10.81 2.03 -12.88
CA SER A 169 12.20 2.32 -13.22
C SER A 169 12.35 3.04 -14.57
N ASP A 170 11.42 2.81 -15.49
CA ASP A 170 11.35 3.44 -16.80
C ASP A 170 10.56 4.77 -16.80
N ASN A 171 10.04 5.19 -15.63
CA ASN A 171 9.38 6.48 -15.45
C ASN A 171 9.70 7.12 -14.07
N PRO A 172 10.97 7.51 -13.83
CA PRO A 172 11.35 8.20 -12.60
C PRO A 172 10.73 9.60 -12.54
N MET A 173 10.43 10.08 -11.34
CA MET A 173 9.84 11.41 -11.13
C MET A 173 10.91 12.51 -11.10
N THR A 174 10.67 13.62 -11.79
CA THR A 174 11.46 14.87 -11.74
C THR A 174 10.50 16.05 -11.58
N LEU A 175 10.97 17.19 -11.05
CA LEU A 175 10.13 18.40 -10.95
C LEU A 175 9.61 18.88 -12.32
N GLY A 176 10.47 18.86 -13.34
CA GLY A 176 10.08 19.27 -14.68
C GLY A 176 9.04 18.33 -15.31
N LYS A 177 9.18 17.01 -15.13
CA LYS A 177 8.19 16.03 -15.57
C LYS A 177 6.88 16.13 -14.80
N ILE A 178 6.92 16.44 -13.49
CA ILE A 178 5.71 16.75 -12.70
C ILE A 178 5.00 17.97 -13.30
N LYS A 179 5.71 19.07 -13.54
CA LYS A 179 5.15 20.29 -14.14
C LYS A 179 4.55 20.04 -15.53
N LEU A 180 5.26 19.30 -16.38
CA LEU A 180 4.77 18.91 -17.71
C LEU A 180 3.50 18.04 -17.60
N GLY A 181 3.52 17.05 -16.70
CA GLY A 181 2.37 16.19 -16.42
C GLY A 181 1.16 16.96 -15.91
N GLU A 182 1.38 17.95 -15.05
CA GLU A 182 0.36 18.86 -14.53
C GLU A 182 -0.26 19.66 -15.68
N GLN A 183 0.55 20.31 -16.52
CA GLN A 183 0.04 21.05 -17.69
C GLN A 183 -0.85 20.16 -18.58
N LEU A 184 -0.40 18.94 -18.88
CA LEU A 184 -1.15 17.98 -19.69
C LEU A 184 -2.45 17.52 -19.01
N PHE A 185 -2.45 17.34 -17.69
CA PHE A 185 -3.64 16.93 -16.93
C PHE A 185 -4.80 17.93 -17.06
N PHE A 186 -4.47 19.23 -17.17
CA PHE A 186 -5.44 20.31 -17.32
C PHE A 186 -5.72 20.68 -18.80
N ASP A 187 -4.96 20.14 -19.75
CA ASP A 187 -5.06 20.51 -21.16
C ASP A 187 -6.19 19.76 -21.88
N LYS A 188 -7.17 20.52 -22.38
CA LYS A 188 -8.33 19.94 -23.05
C LYS A 188 -8.00 19.31 -24.40
N ARG A 189 -6.85 19.63 -25.00
CA ARG A 189 -6.39 19.02 -26.26
C ARG A 189 -6.13 17.52 -26.15
N LEU A 190 -6.04 16.98 -24.93
CA LEU A 190 -5.98 15.53 -24.71
C LEU A 190 -7.33 14.82 -25.00
N SER A 191 -8.41 15.56 -25.27
CA SER A 191 -9.72 15.00 -25.65
C SER A 191 -10.05 15.25 -27.11
N LYS A 192 -10.83 14.34 -27.71
CA LYS A 192 -11.22 14.40 -29.14
C LYS A 192 -11.89 15.73 -29.52
N ALA A 193 -12.81 16.19 -28.68
CA ALA A 193 -13.58 17.40 -28.93
C ALA A 193 -12.94 18.67 -28.34
N LYS A 194 -11.74 18.56 -27.76
CA LYS A 194 -11.04 19.64 -27.05
C LYS A 194 -11.90 20.32 -25.97
N SER A 195 -12.84 19.58 -25.40
CA SER A 195 -13.86 20.07 -24.46
C SER A 195 -13.64 19.62 -23.02
N MET A 196 -12.82 18.58 -22.82
CA MET A 196 -12.53 18.01 -21.50
C MET A 196 -11.05 17.67 -21.33
N SER A 197 -10.60 17.66 -20.08
CA SER A 197 -9.27 17.24 -19.64
C SER A 197 -9.41 16.22 -18.51
N CYS A 198 -8.31 15.72 -17.94
CA CYS A 198 -8.38 14.85 -16.77
C CYS A 198 -9.09 15.54 -15.58
N GLU A 199 -8.88 16.84 -15.43
CA GLU A 199 -9.54 17.68 -14.43
C GLU A 199 -11.08 17.64 -14.52
N SER A 200 -11.64 17.46 -15.72
CA SER A 200 -13.09 17.45 -15.90
C SER A 200 -13.79 16.35 -15.08
N CYS A 201 -13.07 15.28 -14.78
CA CYS A 201 -13.53 14.20 -13.89
C CYS A 201 -12.81 14.20 -12.53
N HIS A 202 -11.63 14.81 -12.43
CA HIS A 202 -10.78 14.81 -11.24
C HIS A 202 -10.48 16.23 -10.79
N VAL A 203 -11.47 16.86 -10.16
CA VAL A 203 -11.44 18.27 -9.73
C VAL A 203 -10.68 18.38 -8.40
N PRO A 204 -9.60 19.18 -8.32
CA PRO A 204 -8.80 19.31 -7.09
C PRO A 204 -9.64 19.64 -5.85
N GLU A 205 -10.58 20.58 -5.98
CA GLU A 205 -11.45 21.06 -4.90
C GLU A 205 -12.44 20.00 -4.39
N LYS A 206 -12.62 18.91 -5.15
CA LYS A 206 -13.46 17.76 -4.77
C LYS A 206 -12.63 16.55 -4.40
N ALA A 207 -11.45 16.79 -3.80
CA ALA A 207 -10.42 15.78 -3.56
C ALA A 207 -10.21 14.85 -4.77
N TRP A 208 -10.13 15.46 -5.96
CA TRP A 208 -9.82 14.80 -7.22
C TRP A 208 -10.89 13.78 -7.68
N THR A 209 -12.16 14.09 -7.41
CA THR A 209 -13.35 13.49 -8.06
C THR A 209 -14.14 14.58 -8.80
N ASP A 210 -15.31 14.27 -9.36
CA ASP A 210 -16.15 15.25 -10.08
C ASP A 210 -17.41 15.67 -9.31
N GLY A 211 -17.70 14.98 -8.20
CA GLY A 211 -18.92 15.15 -7.40
C GLY A 211 -20.20 14.76 -8.13
N LEU A 212 -20.14 13.83 -9.07
CA LEU A 212 -21.30 13.24 -9.75
C LEU A 212 -21.44 11.77 -9.35
N ALA A 213 -22.65 11.23 -9.29
CA ALA A 213 -22.80 9.79 -9.08
C ALA A 213 -22.20 8.98 -10.25
N PHE A 214 -22.40 9.47 -11.48
CA PHE A 214 -21.83 8.91 -12.71
C PHE A 214 -21.42 10.03 -13.66
N SER A 215 -20.15 10.05 -14.04
CA SER A 215 -19.60 11.02 -14.99
C SER A 215 -20.01 10.72 -16.42
N LYS A 216 -20.12 11.75 -17.25
CA LYS A 216 -20.32 11.60 -18.70
C LYS A 216 -18.99 11.36 -19.39
N LYS A 217 -18.99 10.50 -20.40
CA LYS A 217 -17.89 10.34 -21.36
C LYS A 217 -17.97 11.36 -22.48
N PHE A 218 -16.96 11.37 -23.35
CA PHE A 218 -16.90 12.20 -24.56
C PHE A 218 -18.11 12.03 -25.50
N ASP A 219 -18.76 10.86 -25.50
CA ASP A 219 -19.92 10.54 -26.33
C ASP A 219 -21.27 10.84 -25.64
N GLY A 220 -21.24 11.40 -24.44
CA GLY A 220 -22.42 11.73 -23.64
C GLY A 220 -23.00 10.55 -22.84
N THR A 221 -22.50 9.33 -23.02
CA THR A 221 -22.92 8.18 -22.21
C THR A 221 -22.40 8.29 -20.78
N LEU A 222 -23.14 7.75 -19.81
CA LEU A 222 -22.74 7.74 -18.41
C LEU A 222 -21.80 6.57 -18.11
N ASN A 223 -20.82 6.84 -17.26
CA ASN A 223 -20.02 5.80 -16.62
C ASN A 223 -20.89 4.93 -15.70
N LYS A 224 -20.43 3.70 -15.45
CA LYS A 224 -21.14 2.74 -14.59
C LYS A 224 -20.80 2.88 -13.11
N ARG A 225 -19.75 3.66 -12.81
CA ARG A 225 -19.22 3.89 -11.49
C ARG A 225 -18.87 5.36 -11.30
N HIS A 226 -18.95 5.82 -10.06
CA HIS A 226 -18.47 7.11 -9.60
C HIS A 226 -16.97 7.24 -9.88
N THR A 227 -16.52 8.44 -10.24
CA THR A 227 -15.11 8.72 -10.45
C THR A 227 -14.31 8.49 -9.17
N PRO A 228 -13.34 7.56 -9.15
CA PRO A 228 -12.49 7.36 -7.98
C PRO A 228 -11.61 8.60 -7.75
N THR A 229 -11.33 8.89 -6.48
CA THR A 229 -10.33 9.92 -6.14
C THR A 229 -8.94 9.55 -6.66
N LEU A 230 -8.13 10.56 -6.99
CA LEU A 230 -6.70 10.39 -7.23
C LEU A 230 -5.85 10.58 -5.96
N CYS A 231 -6.44 10.98 -4.83
CA CYS A 231 -5.70 11.17 -3.58
C CYS A 231 -5.00 9.87 -3.14
N GLY A 232 -3.67 9.90 -3.08
CA GLY A 232 -2.85 8.78 -2.63
C GLY A 232 -2.78 7.64 -3.65
N VAL A 233 -3.18 7.87 -4.91
CA VAL A 233 -3.22 6.83 -5.95
C VAL A 233 -1.85 6.17 -6.17
N ALA A 234 -0.76 6.91 -5.94
CA ALA A 234 0.62 6.44 -6.04
C ALA A 234 0.96 5.27 -5.10
N PHE A 235 0.21 5.14 -4.01
CA PHE A 235 0.45 4.13 -2.97
C PHE A 235 -0.39 2.86 -3.17
N TYR A 236 -1.26 2.84 -4.18
CA TYR A 236 -2.09 1.68 -4.50
C TYR A 236 -1.37 0.77 -5.51
N PRO A 237 -1.23 -0.54 -5.21
CA PRO A 237 -0.69 -1.49 -6.17
C PRO A 237 -1.66 -1.74 -7.34
N GLU A 238 -2.97 -1.61 -7.10
CA GLU A 238 -4.02 -1.87 -8.08
C GLU A 238 -4.96 -0.67 -8.20
N LEU A 239 -5.22 -0.24 -9.45
CA LEU A 239 -5.93 1.00 -9.77
C LEU A 239 -7.36 0.72 -10.26
N TYR A 240 -8.19 1.77 -10.35
CA TYR A 240 -9.67 1.70 -10.39
C TYR A 240 -10.31 1.09 -9.13
N TRP A 241 -11.64 1.11 -9.09
CA TRP A 241 -12.46 0.52 -8.03
C TRP A 241 -12.35 -1.00 -7.93
N ASP A 242 -12.05 -1.69 -9.01
CA ASP A 242 -11.99 -3.17 -9.13
C ASP A 242 -10.58 -3.71 -9.40
N GLY A 243 -9.57 -2.82 -9.42
CA GLY A 243 -8.17 -3.23 -9.59
C GLY A 243 -7.78 -3.59 -11.01
N ARG A 244 -8.61 -3.33 -12.02
CA ARG A 244 -8.39 -3.84 -13.39
C ARG A 244 -7.24 -3.18 -14.16
N ALA A 245 -6.77 -2.02 -13.71
CA ALA A 245 -5.79 -1.25 -14.48
C ALA A 245 -4.37 -1.82 -14.31
N ALA A 246 -3.66 -1.98 -15.44
CA ALA A 246 -2.32 -2.55 -15.53
C ALA A 246 -1.19 -1.56 -15.15
N GLY A 247 -1.47 -0.60 -14.27
CA GLY A 247 -0.57 0.49 -13.91
C GLY A 247 -1.08 1.87 -14.34
N LEU A 248 -0.40 2.92 -13.87
CA LEU A 248 -0.88 4.30 -14.01
C LEU A 248 -0.73 4.83 -15.44
N GLU A 249 0.39 4.52 -16.10
CA GLU A 249 0.66 4.90 -17.49
C GLU A 249 -0.35 4.27 -18.45
N ALA A 250 -0.61 2.96 -18.30
CA ALA A 250 -1.62 2.25 -19.08
C ALA A 250 -3.03 2.81 -18.81
N LEU A 251 -3.32 3.16 -17.56
CA LEU A 251 -4.58 3.80 -17.18
C LEU A 251 -4.77 5.16 -17.86
N VAL A 252 -3.73 6.01 -17.94
CA VAL A 252 -3.82 7.30 -18.64
C VAL A 252 -4.20 7.08 -20.11
N LEU A 253 -3.55 6.15 -20.80
CA LEU A 253 -3.86 5.84 -22.20
C LEU A 253 -5.27 5.28 -22.38
N ASP A 254 -5.71 4.41 -21.49
CA ASP A 254 -7.08 3.87 -21.48
C ASP A 254 -8.12 4.98 -21.30
N VAL A 255 -7.90 5.91 -20.37
CA VAL A 255 -8.79 7.04 -20.11
C VAL A 255 -8.85 7.99 -21.31
N MET A 256 -7.71 8.32 -21.91
CA MET A 256 -7.68 9.15 -23.13
C MET A 256 -8.56 8.57 -24.24
N LYS A 257 -8.48 7.25 -24.46
CA LYS A 257 -9.26 6.55 -25.49
C LYS A 257 -10.74 6.40 -25.11
N THR A 258 -11.00 5.86 -23.93
CA THR A 258 -12.34 5.38 -23.56
C THR A 258 -13.24 6.42 -22.91
N GLN A 259 -12.65 7.41 -22.23
CA GLN A 259 -13.38 8.47 -21.52
C GLN A 259 -13.37 9.78 -22.30
N MET A 260 -12.23 10.14 -22.88
CA MET A 260 -12.01 11.41 -23.58
C MET A 260 -12.10 11.30 -25.12
N GLY A 261 -12.23 10.06 -25.64
CA GLY A 261 -12.45 9.75 -27.05
C GLY A 261 -11.25 10.02 -27.96
N ALA A 262 -10.10 10.36 -27.40
CA ALA A 262 -8.93 10.78 -28.15
C ALA A 262 -8.17 9.60 -28.74
N ASP A 263 -7.49 9.87 -29.85
CA ASP A 263 -6.38 9.05 -30.34
C ASP A 263 -5.08 9.62 -29.76
N PRO A 264 -4.40 8.93 -28.82
CA PRO A 264 -3.20 9.44 -28.17
C PRO A 264 -2.06 9.77 -29.14
N ASP A 265 -1.95 9.07 -30.28
CA ASP A 265 -0.89 9.34 -31.26
C ASP A 265 -1.21 10.60 -32.08
N ALA A 266 -2.49 10.84 -32.37
CA ALA A 266 -2.92 12.11 -32.98
C ALA A 266 -2.72 13.29 -32.02
N VAL A 267 -3.03 13.10 -30.73
CA VAL A 267 -2.75 14.10 -29.68
C VAL A 267 -1.25 14.40 -29.61
N ALA A 268 -0.39 13.37 -29.62
CA ALA A 268 1.05 13.56 -29.60
C ALA A 268 1.56 14.41 -30.78
N LYS A 269 1.08 14.14 -31.99
CA LYS A 269 1.43 14.94 -33.18
C LYS A 269 0.96 16.38 -33.04
N GLU A 270 -0.22 16.62 -32.49
CA GLU A 270 -0.71 17.98 -32.22
C GLU A 270 0.19 18.69 -31.20
N LEU A 271 0.54 18.04 -30.08
CA LEU A 271 1.41 18.61 -29.05
C LEU A 271 2.81 18.93 -29.58
N GLU A 272 3.33 18.16 -30.54
CA GLU A 272 4.63 18.40 -31.16
C GLU A 272 4.67 19.72 -31.96
N THR A 273 3.52 20.19 -32.46
CA THR A 273 3.42 21.49 -33.15
C THR A 273 3.54 22.69 -32.22
N ILE A 274 3.51 22.48 -30.90
CA ILE A 274 3.57 23.52 -29.88
C ILE A 274 5.02 23.61 -29.39
N PRO A 275 5.78 24.68 -29.70
CA PRO A 275 7.21 24.76 -29.39
C PRO A 275 7.55 24.55 -27.91
N ALA A 276 6.67 25.04 -27.03
CA ALA A 276 6.82 24.87 -25.58
C ALA A 276 6.70 23.41 -25.14
N TYR A 277 5.71 22.66 -25.66
CA TYR A 277 5.59 21.24 -25.36
C TYR A 277 6.73 20.45 -25.98
N LYS A 278 7.06 20.69 -27.25
CA LYS A 278 8.20 20.01 -27.89
C LYS A 278 9.48 20.16 -27.06
N SER A 279 9.77 21.37 -26.59
CA SER A 279 10.94 21.64 -25.75
C SER A 279 10.86 20.94 -24.39
N ALA A 280 9.68 20.94 -23.75
CA ALA A 280 9.48 20.28 -22.46
C ALA A 280 9.60 18.75 -22.54
N PHE A 281 9.06 18.13 -23.59
CA PHE A 281 9.20 16.69 -23.82
C PHE A 281 10.65 16.29 -24.12
N GLU A 282 11.37 17.08 -24.92
CA GLU A 282 12.79 16.84 -25.18
C GLU A 282 13.61 16.88 -23.89
N ALA A 283 13.38 17.89 -23.05
CA ALA A 283 14.09 18.08 -21.78
C ALA A 283 13.77 16.99 -20.74
N GLU A 284 12.50 16.63 -20.56
CA GLU A 284 12.06 15.78 -19.44
C GLU A 284 11.95 14.29 -19.79
N LEU A 285 11.80 13.96 -21.08
CA LEU A 285 11.51 12.60 -21.58
C LEU A 285 12.41 12.21 -22.76
N GLY A 286 13.42 13.03 -23.09
CA GLY A 286 14.49 12.69 -24.04
C GLY A 286 14.00 12.50 -25.48
N GLY A 287 12.97 13.24 -25.90
CA GLY A 287 12.50 13.22 -27.28
C GLY A 287 11.17 13.95 -27.48
N PRO A 288 10.61 13.94 -28.70
CA PRO A 288 9.34 14.58 -29.00
C PRO A 288 8.17 13.91 -28.25
N PRO A 289 6.99 14.57 -28.14
CA PRO A 289 5.80 13.95 -27.59
C PRO A 289 5.46 12.64 -28.31
N THR A 290 5.12 11.62 -27.53
CA THR A 290 4.54 10.35 -27.99
C THR A 290 3.42 9.96 -27.04
N SER A 291 2.54 9.04 -27.43
CA SER A 291 1.50 8.51 -26.54
C SER A 291 2.10 7.97 -25.22
N ASP A 292 3.19 7.20 -25.30
CA ASP A 292 3.94 6.72 -24.13
C ASP A 292 4.48 7.86 -23.26
N ARG A 293 5.15 8.86 -23.85
CA ARG A 293 5.72 9.98 -23.08
C ARG A 293 4.65 10.85 -22.44
N ILE A 294 3.51 11.06 -23.11
CA ILE A 294 2.34 11.77 -22.54
C ILE A 294 1.85 11.01 -21.32
N ALA A 295 1.64 9.70 -21.45
CA ALA A 295 1.19 8.85 -20.34
C ALA A 295 2.16 8.90 -19.16
N LYS A 296 3.46 8.83 -19.41
CA LYS A 296 4.52 8.93 -18.39
C LYS A 296 4.54 10.28 -17.69
N ALA A 297 4.39 11.39 -18.42
CA ALA A 297 4.30 12.73 -17.85
C ALA A 297 3.07 12.87 -16.94
N VAL A 298 1.88 12.57 -17.46
CA VAL A 298 0.63 12.67 -16.69
C VAL A 298 0.66 11.74 -15.47
N ALA A 299 1.11 10.50 -15.62
CA ALA A 299 1.25 9.56 -14.49
C ALA A 299 2.22 10.08 -13.42
N THR A 300 3.29 10.76 -13.82
CA THR A 300 4.24 11.40 -12.88
C THR A 300 3.56 12.47 -12.03
N PHE A 301 2.77 13.36 -12.64
CA PHE A 301 1.98 14.34 -11.89
C PHE A 301 0.94 13.67 -10.99
N VAL A 302 0.21 12.69 -11.52
CA VAL A 302 -0.85 12.00 -10.75
C VAL A 302 -0.29 11.30 -9.51
N ARG A 303 0.97 10.85 -9.51
CA ARG A 303 1.64 10.31 -8.31
C ARG A 303 1.84 11.32 -7.19
N THR A 304 1.82 12.62 -7.49
CA THR A 304 1.93 13.69 -6.50
C THR A 304 0.59 14.03 -5.84
N ILE A 305 -0.53 13.51 -6.35
CA ILE A 305 -1.86 13.85 -5.83
C ILE A 305 -2.09 13.09 -4.51
N HIS A 306 -2.26 13.84 -3.42
CA HIS A 306 -2.53 13.29 -2.09
C HIS A 306 -3.35 14.24 -1.21
N ALA A 307 -3.81 13.74 -0.07
CA ALA A 307 -4.42 14.53 0.99
C ALA A 307 -3.72 14.28 2.33
N GLY A 308 -2.64 15.00 2.60
CA GLY A 308 -2.00 15.09 3.91
C GLY A 308 -2.10 16.48 4.48
N ASP A 309 -1.30 16.78 5.49
CA ASP A 309 -1.39 18.02 6.28
C ASP A 309 -2.81 18.28 6.82
N THR A 310 -3.55 17.20 7.06
CA THR A 310 -4.93 17.28 7.54
C THR A 310 -4.98 17.76 8.99
N LEU A 311 -6.17 18.15 9.48
CA LEU A 311 -6.34 18.49 10.90
C LEU A 311 -5.91 17.32 11.80
N PHE A 312 -6.21 16.07 11.39
CA PHE A 312 -5.74 14.88 12.10
C PHE A 312 -4.21 14.77 12.13
N ASP A 313 -3.56 14.96 10.98
CA ASP A 313 -2.10 14.87 10.88
C ASP A 313 -1.43 15.96 11.71
N ASN A 314 -2.10 17.10 11.90
CA ASN A 314 -1.61 18.25 12.65
C ASN A 314 -1.89 18.22 14.16
N LEU A 315 -2.57 17.20 14.67
CA LEU A 315 -2.73 17.05 16.12
C LEU A 315 -1.35 16.92 16.82
N PRO A 316 -1.20 17.47 18.04
CA PRO A 316 -0.02 17.24 18.87
C PRO A 316 0.19 15.74 19.14
N ALA A 317 1.45 15.32 19.20
CA ALA A 317 1.77 13.94 19.58
C ALA A 317 1.23 13.66 20.99
N GLY A 318 0.48 12.56 21.15
CA GLY A 318 -0.13 12.17 22.42
C GLY A 318 -1.44 12.88 22.77
N GLU A 319 -2.00 13.70 21.87
CA GLU A 319 -3.33 14.30 22.04
C GLU A 319 -4.43 13.22 22.17
N SER A 320 -5.26 13.32 23.21
CA SER A 320 -6.33 12.34 23.52
C SER A 320 -7.69 12.97 23.81
N ASP A 321 -7.74 14.26 24.12
CA ASP A 321 -8.90 14.88 24.77
C ASP A 321 -9.72 15.72 23.77
N ASN A 322 -9.10 16.15 22.69
CA ASN A 322 -9.76 16.79 21.55
C ASN A 322 -10.76 15.84 20.84
N GLU A 323 -11.82 16.40 20.25
CA GLU A 323 -12.90 15.65 19.58
C GLU A 323 -12.46 14.81 18.38
N VAL A 324 -11.43 15.23 17.65
CA VAL A 324 -10.81 14.45 16.58
C VAL A 324 -10.07 13.24 17.15
N ALA A 325 -9.32 13.40 18.24
CA ALA A 325 -8.60 12.30 18.89
C ALA A 325 -9.58 11.26 19.48
N LYS A 326 -10.63 11.72 20.16
CA LYS A 326 -11.76 10.87 20.60
C LYS A 326 -12.43 10.18 19.42
N GLY A 327 -12.65 10.91 18.32
CA GLY A 327 -13.21 10.37 17.08
C GLY A 327 -12.36 9.26 16.47
N PHE A 328 -11.04 9.41 16.47
CA PHE A 328 -10.13 8.37 16.01
C PHE A 328 -10.18 7.13 16.90
N LYS A 329 -10.32 7.31 18.22
CA LYS A 329 -10.56 6.20 19.15
C LYS A 329 -11.87 5.47 18.85
N VAL A 330 -12.95 6.20 18.59
CA VAL A 330 -14.21 5.57 18.16
C VAL A 330 -14.01 4.80 16.85
N PHE A 331 -13.39 5.42 15.86
CA PHE A 331 -13.10 4.82 14.56
C PHE A 331 -12.29 3.52 14.64
N SER A 332 -11.30 3.47 15.54
CA SER A 332 -10.36 2.35 15.66
C SER A 332 -10.81 1.28 16.66
N GLU A 333 -11.27 1.68 17.84
CA GLU A 333 -11.53 0.76 18.96
C GLU A 333 -13.00 0.41 19.14
N VAL A 334 -13.94 1.28 18.73
CA VAL A 334 -15.38 1.06 18.91
C VAL A 334 -16.02 0.46 17.66
N THR A 335 -15.73 1.05 16.49
CA THR A 335 -16.30 0.62 15.21
C THR A 335 -15.39 -0.28 14.41
N HIS A 336 -14.14 -0.45 14.85
CA HIS A 336 -13.13 -1.27 14.20
C HIS A 336 -12.97 -0.98 12.69
N CYS A 337 -13.15 0.29 12.28
CA CYS A 337 -13.02 0.69 10.88
C CYS A 337 -11.59 0.46 10.37
N THR A 338 -10.61 0.44 11.26
CA THR A 338 -9.21 0.08 11.00
C THR A 338 -8.99 -1.37 10.55
N LEU A 339 -10.02 -2.23 10.54
CA LEU A 339 -9.93 -3.56 9.93
C LEU A 339 -9.72 -3.51 8.41
N CYS A 340 -10.14 -2.41 7.78
CA CYS A 340 -9.94 -2.14 6.34
C CYS A 340 -9.34 -0.75 6.10
N HIS A 341 -9.68 0.26 6.92
CA HIS A 341 -9.19 1.62 6.74
C HIS A 341 -7.98 1.93 7.63
N LEU A 342 -6.83 1.30 7.32
CA LEU A 342 -5.60 1.44 8.11
C LEU A 342 -4.82 2.74 7.81
N PRO A 343 -4.31 3.45 8.83
CA PRO A 343 -3.33 4.52 8.63
C PRO A 343 -2.06 4.01 7.91
N PRO A 344 -1.30 4.90 7.25
CA PRO A 344 -1.57 6.31 7.07
C PRO A 344 -2.65 6.64 6.03
N LEU A 345 -2.95 5.78 5.04
CA LEU A 345 -3.94 6.10 3.99
C LEU A 345 -5.39 6.01 4.44
N PHE A 346 -5.65 5.42 5.60
CA PHE A 346 -6.98 4.93 5.98
C PHE A 346 -7.54 4.00 4.90
N SER A 347 -6.70 3.05 4.48
CA SER A 347 -6.98 2.03 3.47
C SER A 347 -5.94 0.92 3.58
N ASP A 348 -6.39 -0.32 3.52
CA ASP A 348 -5.57 -1.53 3.39
C ASP A 348 -5.15 -1.82 1.95
N THR A 349 -5.65 -1.04 0.99
CA THR A 349 -5.47 -1.22 -0.46
C THR A 349 -6.05 -2.52 -1.03
N LEU A 350 -6.83 -3.26 -0.24
CA LEU A 350 -7.45 -4.53 -0.60
C LEU A 350 -8.87 -4.33 -1.12
N PHE A 351 -9.54 -5.44 -1.45
CA PHE A 351 -10.89 -5.47 -2.01
C PHE A 351 -11.86 -6.14 -1.05
N HIS A 352 -12.96 -5.45 -0.74
CA HIS A 352 -13.99 -5.92 0.17
C HIS A 352 -15.37 -5.75 -0.45
N ASN A 353 -16.24 -6.74 -0.27
CA ASN A 353 -17.64 -6.61 -0.63
C ASN A 353 -18.37 -5.98 0.55
N MET A 354 -18.86 -4.76 0.35
CA MET A 354 -19.65 -4.00 1.32
C MET A 354 -21.17 -4.03 1.03
N GLY A 355 -21.57 -4.83 0.04
CA GLY A 355 -22.94 -4.94 -0.46
C GLY A 355 -23.48 -3.75 -1.23
N VAL A 356 -22.74 -2.63 -1.28
CA VAL A 356 -23.08 -1.54 -2.18
C VAL A 356 -23.09 -2.08 -3.62
N GLY A 357 -24.17 -1.81 -4.35
CA GLY A 357 -24.39 -2.29 -5.72
C GLY A 357 -25.05 -3.68 -5.82
N SER A 358 -25.24 -4.42 -4.71
CA SER A 358 -25.82 -5.77 -4.72
C SER A 358 -27.32 -5.79 -5.04
N ASP A 359 -28.00 -4.66 -4.88
CA ASP A 359 -29.41 -4.44 -5.18
C ASP A 359 -29.70 -4.24 -6.67
N LYS A 360 -28.66 -4.03 -7.49
CA LYS A 360 -28.80 -3.89 -8.96
C LYS A 360 -29.08 -5.22 -9.64
N LYS A 361 -29.71 -5.18 -10.82
CA LYS A 361 -30.02 -6.36 -11.65
C LYS A 361 -29.43 -6.19 -13.06
N PRO A 362 -28.31 -6.86 -13.40
CA PRO A 362 -27.47 -7.67 -12.52
C PRO A 362 -26.65 -6.81 -11.53
N PRO A 363 -26.19 -7.36 -10.39
CA PRO A 363 -25.23 -6.70 -9.50
C PRO A 363 -23.93 -6.34 -10.21
N ASP A 364 -23.24 -5.28 -9.78
CA ASP A 364 -21.90 -4.98 -10.26
C ASP A 364 -20.93 -6.05 -9.71
N PRO A 365 -20.28 -6.85 -10.57
CA PRO A 365 -19.49 -7.99 -10.12
C PRO A 365 -18.11 -7.60 -9.56
N GLY A 366 -17.70 -6.33 -9.67
CA GLY A 366 -16.49 -5.82 -9.03
C GLY A 366 -15.22 -6.62 -9.35
N ARG A 367 -14.36 -6.79 -8.32
CA ARG A 367 -13.06 -7.46 -8.40
C ARG A 367 -13.16 -8.92 -8.87
N GLY A 368 -14.17 -9.65 -8.43
CA GLY A 368 -14.35 -11.07 -8.78
C GLY A 368 -14.38 -11.30 -10.29
N LYS A 369 -15.06 -10.43 -11.05
CA LYS A 369 -15.07 -10.52 -12.53
C LYS A 369 -13.69 -10.22 -13.12
N VAL A 370 -12.98 -9.22 -12.61
CA VAL A 370 -11.64 -8.86 -13.11
C VAL A 370 -10.69 -10.06 -12.99
N LEU A 371 -10.69 -10.74 -11.85
CA LEU A 371 -9.87 -11.93 -11.64
C LEU A 371 -10.23 -13.07 -12.60
N ALA A 372 -11.53 -13.32 -12.81
CA ALA A 372 -11.99 -14.34 -13.75
C ALA A 372 -11.61 -13.99 -15.20
N ASP A 373 -11.86 -12.76 -15.63
CA ASP A 373 -11.54 -12.29 -16.99
C ASP A 373 -10.04 -12.38 -17.26
N ASN A 374 -9.21 -11.96 -16.31
CA ASN A 374 -7.75 -12.02 -16.42
C ASN A 374 -7.26 -13.46 -16.55
N ALA A 375 -7.79 -14.38 -15.73
CA ALA A 375 -7.42 -15.79 -15.79
C ALA A 375 -7.80 -16.42 -17.15
N ILE A 376 -9.01 -16.12 -17.64
CA ILE A 376 -9.49 -16.57 -18.96
C ILE A 376 -8.60 -16.02 -20.07
N ALA A 377 -8.31 -14.72 -20.06
CA ALA A 377 -7.46 -14.08 -21.07
C ALA A 377 -6.03 -14.65 -21.05
N ALA A 378 -5.52 -15.02 -19.88
CA ALA A 378 -4.21 -15.66 -19.71
C ALA A 378 -4.22 -17.17 -20.00
N GLY A 379 -5.37 -17.79 -20.28
CA GLY A 379 -5.48 -19.24 -20.47
C GLY A 379 -5.18 -20.06 -19.20
N THR A 380 -5.42 -19.47 -18.02
CA THR A 380 -5.14 -20.08 -16.71
C THR A 380 -6.42 -20.41 -15.95
N PRO A 381 -6.40 -21.34 -14.97
CA PRO A 381 -7.57 -21.61 -14.13
C PRO A 381 -8.01 -20.35 -13.38
N VAL A 382 -9.33 -20.11 -13.36
CA VAL A 382 -9.93 -19.02 -12.58
C VAL A 382 -9.62 -19.25 -11.09
N PRO A 383 -8.98 -18.28 -10.40
CA PRO A 383 -8.61 -18.45 -9.01
C PRO A 383 -9.88 -18.53 -8.14
N ALA A 384 -9.85 -19.37 -7.10
CA ALA A 384 -11.01 -19.58 -6.21
C ALA A 384 -11.52 -18.26 -5.59
N GLU A 385 -10.59 -17.33 -5.31
CA GLU A 385 -10.90 -15.99 -4.79
C GLU A 385 -11.77 -15.13 -5.72
N ALA A 386 -11.81 -15.40 -7.03
CA ALA A 386 -12.68 -14.69 -7.95
C ALA A 386 -14.17 -14.83 -7.56
N LYS A 387 -14.55 -15.98 -6.98
CA LYS A 387 -15.91 -16.22 -6.48
C LYS A 387 -16.17 -15.51 -5.16
N THR A 388 -15.19 -15.46 -4.25
CA THR A 388 -15.36 -14.82 -2.94
C THR A 388 -15.31 -13.31 -3.03
N LEU A 389 -14.60 -12.76 -4.02
CA LEU A 389 -14.49 -11.32 -4.29
C LEU A 389 -15.55 -10.79 -5.26
N MET A 390 -16.61 -11.55 -5.50
CA MET A 390 -17.73 -11.09 -6.32
C MET A 390 -18.41 -9.89 -5.65
N GLY A 391 -18.52 -8.77 -6.37
CA GLY A 391 -19.03 -7.51 -5.83
C GLY A 391 -18.08 -6.79 -4.86
N ALA A 392 -16.82 -7.26 -4.75
CA ALA A 392 -15.81 -6.59 -3.93
C ALA A 392 -15.19 -5.40 -4.67
N PHE A 393 -14.95 -4.33 -3.92
CA PHE A 393 -14.33 -3.10 -4.40
C PHE A 393 -13.19 -2.68 -3.49
N LYS A 394 -12.27 -1.92 -4.07
CA LYS A 394 -11.10 -1.43 -3.37
C LYS A 394 -11.49 -0.56 -2.19
N THR A 395 -10.86 -0.77 -1.04
CA THR A 395 -10.95 0.17 0.09
C THR A 395 -10.33 1.50 -0.32
N ALA A 396 -11.13 2.50 -0.68
CA ALA A 396 -10.61 3.82 -1.02
C ALA A 396 -10.06 4.52 0.24
N SER A 397 -8.97 5.29 0.07
CA SER A 397 -8.34 6.08 1.14
C SER A 397 -9.37 7.04 1.71
N LEU A 398 -9.50 7.14 3.04
CA LEU A 398 -10.37 8.15 3.66
C LEU A 398 -9.73 9.55 3.71
N ARG A 399 -8.48 9.71 3.26
CA ARG A 399 -7.86 11.03 3.14
C ARG A 399 -8.63 11.87 2.11
N GLY A 400 -8.97 13.10 2.47
CA GLY A 400 -9.81 14.00 1.68
C GLY A 400 -11.27 13.55 1.55
N VAL A 401 -11.73 12.55 2.31
CA VAL A 401 -13.12 12.04 2.21
C VAL A 401 -14.20 13.12 2.33
N PRO A 402 -14.08 14.16 3.17
CA PRO A 402 -15.17 15.14 3.35
C PRO A 402 -15.46 15.98 2.11
N LEU A 403 -14.53 16.07 1.16
CA LEU A 403 -14.62 16.96 -0.01
C LEU A 403 -15.20 16.30 -1.26
N ARG A 404 -15.45 14.98 -1.22
CA ARG A 404 -15.66 14.18 -2.44
C ARG A 404 -16.97 13.40 -2.48
N ALA A 405 -18.02 13.97 -1.90
CA ALA A 405 -19.38 13.46 -2.12
C ALA A 405 -19.72 13.47 -3.63
N PRO A 406 -20.53 12.52 -4.14
CA PRO A 406 -21.15 11.43 -3.40
C PRO A 406 -20.19 10.25 -3.13
N TYR A 407 -20.62 9.29 -2.31
CA TYR A 407 -19.77 8.22 -1.79
C TYR A 407 -20.09 6.84 -2.41
N PHE A 408 -19.13 5.93 -2.24
CA PHE A 408 -19.06 4.60 -2.84
C PHE A 408 -18.87 4.59 -4.36
N HIS A 409 -18.63 3.40 -4.92
CA HIS A 409 -18.38 3.21 -6.35
C HIS A 409 -19.61 3.48 -7.21
N ASP A 410 -20.81 3.59 -6.64
CA ASP A 410 -22.04 3.90 -7.37
C ASP A 410 -22.66 5.25 -6.99
N GLY A 411 -21.98 6.04 -6.16
CA GLY A 411 -22.39 7.39 -5.81
C GLY A 411 -23.73 7.50 -5.08
N ARG A 412 -24.18 6.43 -4.39
CA ARG A 412 -25.52 6.40 -3.77
C ARG A 412 -25.68 7.32 -2.55
N ALA A 413 -24.63 7.46 -1.76
CA ALA A 413 -24.67 8.25 -0.52
C ALA A 413 -24.25 9.68 -0.84
N LYS A 414 -25.11 10.65 -0.51
CA LYS A 414 -24.90 12.07 -0.82
C LYS A 414 -24.09 12.78 0.26
N THR A 415 -24.08 12.24 1.47
CA THR A 415 -23.45 12.83 2.65
C THR A 415 -22.51 11.83 3.32
N ILE A 416 -21.53 12.34 4.07
CA ILE A 416 -20.58 11.48 4.79
C ILE A 416 -21.30 10.72 5.91
N GLU A 417 -22.36 11.31 6.45
CA GLU A 417 -23.30 10.71 7.39
C GLU A 417 -23.98 9.48 6.78
N GLU A 418 -24.58 9.61 5.61
CA GLU A 418 -25.22 8.48 4.92
C GLU A 418 -24.22 7.36 4.62
N ALA A 419 -23.01 7.72 4.20
CA ALA A 419 -21.95 6.74 3.96
C ALA A 419 -21.50 6.04 5.24
N ALA A 420 -21.28 6.79 6.32
CA ALA A 420 -20.93 6.24 7.63
C ALA A 420 -22.06 5.35 8.17
N ASP A 421 -23.32 5.75 8.05
CA ASP A 421 -24.47 5.01 8.55
C ASP A 421 -24.63 3.66 7.83
N ILE A 422 -24.33 3.57 6.53
CA ILE A 422 -24.30 2.29 5.79
C ILE A 422 -23.20 1.38 6.36
N MET A 423 -22.00 1.91 6.59
CA MET A 423 -20.88 1.12 7.11
C MET A 423 -21.08 0.68 8.56
N MET A 424 -21.61 1.56 9.42
CA MET A 424 -21.89 1.27 10.83
C MET A 424 -22.97 0.19 11.02
N LYS A 425 -23.85 0.02 10.04
CA LYS A 425 -24.85 -1.08 10.01
C LYS A 425 -24.29 -2.42 9.52
N GLY A 426 -22.99 -2.49 9.22
CA GLY A 426 -22.34 -3.68 8.68
C GLY A 426 -22.47 -3.83 7.16
N GLY A 427 -22.64 -2.73 6.42
CA GLY A 427 -22.82 -2.77 4.97
C GLY A 427 -24.22 -3.27 4.57
N ILE A 428 -24.35 -3.73 3.31
CA ILE A 428 -25.63 -4.21 2.76
C ILE A 428 -25.58 -5.75 2.62
N PRO A 429 -26.48 -6.50 3.29
CA PRO A 429 -26.46 -7.96 3.25
C PRO A 429 -26.51 -8.54 1.83
N ASN A 430 -25.57 -9.44 1.53
CA ASN A 430 -25.53 -10.23 0.30
C ASN A 430 -24.66 -11.49 0.49
N PRO A 431 -24.75 -12.51 -0.40
CA PRO A 431 -24.03 -13.78 -0.23
C PRO A 431 -22.51 -13.69 -0.18
N HIS A 432 -21.92 -12.58 -0.62
CA HIS A 432 -20.48 -12.36 -0.70
C HIS A 432 -20.00 -11.23 0.24
N LEU A 433 -20.84 -10.75 1.15
CA LEU A 433 -20.49 -9.67 2.09
C LEU A 433 -19.24 -10.04 2.90
N ASP A 434 -18.32 -9.10 3.05
CA ASP A 434 -17.11 -9.31 3.85
C ASP A 434 -17.45 -9.56 5.33
N GLU A 435 -16.91 -10.64 5.89
CA GLU A 435 -17.20 -11.07 7.26
C GLU A 435 -16.74 -10.09 8.36
N LYS A 436 -15.83 -9.16 8.01
CA LYS A 436 -15.39 -8.08 8.90
C LYS A 436 -16.47 -7.04 9.10
N LEU A 437 -17.42 -6.92 8.17
CA LEU A 437 -18.51 -5.96 8.28
C LEU A 437 -19.58 -6.46 9.24
N LYS A 438 -19.65 -5.79 10.39
CA LYS A 438 -20.62 -6.06 11.45
C LYS A 438 -21.26 -4.75 11.89
N ALA A 439 -22.51 -4.84 12.34
CA ALA A 439 -23.15 -3.71 12.99
C ALA A 439 -22.50 -3.49 14.36
N TRP A 440 -21.98 -2.28 14.60
CA TRP A 440 -21.38 -1.90 15.87
C TRP A 440 -22.31 -0.92 16.58
N PRO A 441 -22.83 -1.26 17.78
CA PRO A 441 -23.68 -0.34 18.52
C PRO A 441 -22.86 0.89 18.94
N MET A 442 -23.42 2.08 18.73
CA MET A 442 -22.79 3.35 19.08
C MET A 442 -23.79 4.30 19.72
N THR A 443 -23.31 5.13 20.63
CA THR A 443 -24.08 6.26 21.17
C THR A 443 -24.11 7.43 20.18
N PRO A 444 -25.08 8.36 20.31
CA PRO A 444 -25.11 9.59 19.51
C PRO A 444 -23.82 10.43 19.63
N GLU A 445 -23.22 10.42 20.83
CA GLU A 445 -21.92 11.05 21.12
C GLU A 445 -20.81 10.43 20.27
N GLN A 446 -20.69 9.10 20.31
CA GLN A 446 -19.69 8.37 19.52
C GLN A 446 -19.87 8.58 18.02
N ARG A 447 -21.11 8.65 17.53
CA ARG A 447 -21.37 8.99 16.12
C ARG A 447 -20.86 10.38 15.77
N THR A 448 -21.07 11.35 16.64
CA THR A 448 -20.58 12.72 16.45
C THR A 448 -19.05 12.76 16.42
N GLN A 449 -18.39 12.06 17.34
CA GLN A 449 -16.94 11.93 17.41
C GLN A 449 -16.37 11.25 16.15
N LEU A 450 -16.95 10.13 15.71
CA LEU A 450 -16.55 9.46 14.47
C LEU A 450 -16.60 10.42 13.27
N LEU A 451 -17.69 11.17 13.12
CA LEU A 451 -17.83 12.13 12.04
C LEU A 451 -16.84 13.30 12.17
N ALA A 452 -16.52 13.73 13.40
CA ALA A 452 -15.47 14.74 13.63
C ALA A 452 -14.11 14.26 13.14
N PHE A 453 -13.74 13.00 13.43
CA PHE A 453 -12.53 12.39 12.89
C PHE A 453 -12.56 12.30 11.36
N LEU A 454 -13.64 11.79 10.75
CA LEU A 454 -13.70 11.71 9.28
C LEU A 454 -13.58 13.10 8.61
N ARG A 455 -14.20 14.13 9.20
CA ARG A 455 -14.08 15.53 8.76
C ARG A 455 -12.67 16.09 8.92
N SER A 456 -11.94 15.65 9.94
CA SER A 456 -10.57 16.08 10.19
C SER A 456 -9.57 15.60 9.13
N LEU A 457 -9.95 14.62 8.29
CA LEU A 457 -9.14 14.12 7.17
C LEU A 457 -9.20 15.04 5.93
N THR A 458 -9.77 16.24 6.06
CA THR A 458 -9.72 17.31 5.06
C THR A 458 -8.28 17.85 4.98
N PRO A 459 -7.63 17.87 3.80
CA PRO A 459 -6.32 18.50 3.63
C PRO A 459 -6.44 20.03 3.77
N ASP A 460 -5.30 20.73 3.79
CA ASP A 460 -5.20 22.19 3.79
C ASP A 460 -6.19 22.83 2.77
N ASP A 461 -6.86 23.91 3.16
CA ASP A 461 -7.92 24.57 2.39
C ASP A 461 -7.39 25.52 1.31
N LYS A 462 -6.06 25.58 1.14
CA LYS A 462 -5.41 26.32 0.06
C LYS A 462 -6.00 25.95 -1.31
N PRO A 463 -6.50 26.95 -2.07
CA PRO A 463 -6.96 26.72 -3.43
C PRO A 463 -5.87 26.11 -4.31
N TYR A 464 -6.25 25.18 -5.18
CA TYR A 464 -5.33 24.59 -6.14
C TYR A 464 -4.98 25.59 -7.24
N ALA A 465 -3.69 25.94 -7.35
CA ALA A 465 -3.19 26.79 -8.42
C ALA A 465 -3.07 25.98 -9.71
N ARG A 466 -4.06 26.10 -10.60
CA ARG A 466 -4.05 25.44 -11.91
C ARG A 466 -2.85 25.92 -12.73
N PRO A 467 -2.19 25.02 -13.50
CA PRO A 467 -1.02 25.39 -14.29
C PRO A 467 -1.43 26.28 -15.48
N GLU A 468 -0.48 27.08 -15.96
CA GLU A 468 -0.61 27.68 -17.28
C GLU A 468 -0.36 26.62 -18.36
N VAL A 469 -1.37 26.40 -19.20
CA VAL A 469 -1.29 25.46 -20.33
C VAL A 469 -0.65 26.17 -21.54
N PRO A 470 0.41 25.61 -22.16
CA PRO A 470 1.09 26.26 -23.28
C PRO A 470 0.17 26.55 -24.46
N GLN A 471 0.14 27.79 -24.94
CA GLN A 471 -0.69 28.18 -26.09
C GLN A 471 -0.14 27.59 -27.40
N ALA A 472 -1.04 27.28 -28.34
CA ALA A 472 -0.61 27.00 -29.72
C ALA A 472 -0.02 28.28 -30.34
N ALA A 473 0.94 28.12 -31.24
CA ALA A 473 1.41 29.26 -32.03
C ALA A 473 0.21 29.82 -32.82
N GLN A 474 0.02 31.14 -32.76
CA GLN A 474 -1.02 31.85 -33.52
C GLN A 474 -0.73 31.82 -35.02
#